data_AF-A0A6I2FPW0-F1
#
_entry.id   AF-A0A6I2FPW0-F1
#
_cell.length_a   1.000
_cell.length_b   1.000
_cell.length_c   1.000
_cell.angle_alpha   90.00
_cell.angle_beta   90.00
_cell.angle_gamma   90.00
#
_symmetry.space_group_name_H-M   'P 1'
#
loop_
_entity.id
_entity.type
_entity.pdbx_description
1 polymer ?
#
loop_
_entity_poly.entity_id
_entity_poly.type
_entity_poly.pdbx_seq_one_letter_code
_entity_poly.pdbx_strand_id
1 'polypeptide(L)'
;MSGDKITISTVLGWKLDSARFAGADAMNAGITLEAESINADKAIQGSDSYFGDAAGSAARTMSAKLKNEAVTTGDVLDAIHKQIDTTTTALQSDIKSLQSAVDDVKDSEWNLFYDDDNGDVKSYDSNWETIEKHSGNPLSAAWKSAECLRLGANLKQAYWDVQATDKIGARDLATQLEHVPDAVKLVLAGIPEDAALRDILLSYQVDTTKSEIIVWPDSTLLNLIRMYKPDMQPVEMTVEEKAAMDELCNPLYGGNPMNYMKFNDIKDEAEEFGANNKYTAVNPKSSDDGHGDAARHTYWNARMTQEFGADWAKQYATAHEGVGGNGPQREAMDLKNNDVGRQIGLANMNASKDDLKTAVIAAVDKGDTVVIHSPNGDNAPAQIAFSNNVPWTDTTSPEQVDIPLPAKGK
;
A
#
# COMPACT_ATOMS: atom_id res chain seq x y z
N MET A 1 -4.73 5.74 -4.38
CA MET A 1 -5.76 4.71 -4.67
C MET A 1 -7.02 5.43 -5.09
N SER A 2 -7.64 5.10 -6.24
CA SER A 2 -8.99 5.62 -6.52
C SER A 2 -9.92 5.12 -5.42
N GLY A 3 -10.48 6.04 -4.63
CA GLY A 3 -11.29 5.76 -3.44
C GLY A 3 -12.64 5.11 -3.70
N ASP A 4 -12.78 4.32 -4.77
CA ASP A 4 -13.99 3.56 -5.03
C ASP A 4 -13.97 2.32 -4.14
N LYS A 5 -14.88 2.32 -3.18
CA LYS A 5 -15.11 1.21 -2.26
C LYS A 5 -15.46 -0.03 -3.08
N ILE A 6 -14.62 -1.07 -3.03
CA ILE A 6 -14.94 -2.38 -3.59
C ILE A 6 -16.22 -2.87 -2.91
N THR A 7 -17.17 -3.40 -3.68
CA THR A 7 -18.45 -3.92 -3.18
C THR A 7 -18.57 -5.43 -3.41
N ILE A 8 -19.50 -6.08 -2.71
CA ILE A 8 -19.76 -7.53 -2.87
C ILE A 8 -20.10 -7.86 -4.33
N SER A 9 -20.99 -7.09 -4.96
CA SER A 9 -21.36 -7.29 -6.38
C SER A 9 -20.19 -7.12 -7.34
N THR A 10 -19.28 -6.18 -7.05
CA THR A 10 -18.06 -5.98 -7.84
C THR A 10 -17.15 -7.20 -7.75
N VAL A 11 -16.91 -7.72 -6.55
CA VAL A 11 -16.08 -8.91 -6.31
C VAL A 11 -16.65 -10.15 -6.99
N LEU A 12 -17.96 -10.38 -6.89
CA LEU A 12 -18.62 -11.51 -7.55
C LEU A 12 -18.52 -11.43 -9.09
N GLY A 13 -18.29 -10.22 -9.64
CA GLY A 13 -18.07 -9.99 -11.07
C GLY A 13 -16.62 -10.16 -11.54
N TRP A 14 -15.66 -10.40 -10.64
CA TRP A 14 -14.24 -10.48 -10.99
C TRP A 14 -13.94 -11.64 -11.94
N LYS A 15 -13.10 -11.36 -12.95
CA LYS A 15 -12.59 -12.34 -13.91
C LYS A 15 -11.09 -12.47 -13.75
N LEU A 16 -10.65 -13.59 -13.20
CA LEU A 16 -9.25 -13.79 -12.81
C LEU A 16 -8.36 -14.30 -13.97
N ASP A 17 -8.94 -14.64 -15.12
CA ASP A 17 -8.19 -15.16 -16.27
C ASP A 17 -7.17 -14.14 -16.81
N SER A 18 -7.52 -12.85 -16.83
CA SER A 18 -6.61 -11.79 -17.29
C SER A 18 -5.35 -11.72 -16.43
N ALA A 19 -5.46 -11.91 -15.12
CA ALA A 19 -4.31 -11.93 -14.23
C ALA A 19 -3.42 -13.15 -14.53
N ARG A 20 -4.01 -14.33 -14.72
CA ARG A 20 -3.27 -15.55 -15.10
C ARG A 20 -2.55 -15.40 -16.45
N PHE A 21 -3.18 -14.76 -17.43
CA PHE A 21 -2.53 -14.45 -18.72
C PHE A 21 -1.34 -13.50 -18.54
N ALA A 22 -1.48 -12.45 -17.75
CA ALA A 22 -0.36 -11.55 -17.44
C ALA A 22 0.80 -12.28 -16.76
N GLY A 23 0.50 -13.20 -15.82
CA GLY A 23 1.51 -14.07 -15.20
C GLY A 23 2.22 -14.96 -16.23
N ALA A 24 1.48 -15.59 -17.14
CA ALA A 24 2.07 -16.41 -18.20
C ALA A 24 2.95 -15.59 -19.16
N ASP A 25 2.55 -14.36 -19.49
CA ASP A 25 3.36 -13.45 -20.31
C ASP A 25 4.67 -13.06 -19.60
N ALA A 26 4.62 -12.79 -18.29
CA ALA A 26 5.81 -12.54 -17.49
C ALA A 26 6.78 -13.73 -17.52
N MET A 27 6.28 -14.95 -17.27
CA MET A 27 7.08 -16.18 -17.37
C MET A 27 7.72 -16.34 -18.75
N ASN A 28 6.97 -16.14 -19.84
CA ASN A 28 7.48 -16.25 -21.20
C ASN A 28 8.57 -15.21 -21.51
N ALA A 29 8.42 -13.98 -20.99
CA ALA A 29 9.45 -12.95 -21.07
C ALA A 29 10.72 -13.37 -20.32
N GLY A 30 10.59 -13.97 -19.14
CA GLY A 30 11.72 -14.52 -18.37
C GLY A 30 12.49 -15.61 -19.12
N ILE A 31 11.77 -16.58 -19.70
CA ILE A 31 12.38 -17.64 -20.52
C ILE A 31 13.15 -17.06 -21.71
N THR A 32 12.59 -16.04 -22.35
CA THR A 32 13.23 -15.37 -23.49
C THR A 32 14.50 -14.64 -23.06
N LEU A 33 14.44 -13.87 -21.97
CA LEU A 33 15.57 -13.14 -21.39
C LEU A 33 16.73 -14.08 -21.01
N GLU A 34 16.42 -15.20 -20.37
CA GLU A 34 17.40 -16.24 -20.03
C GLU A 34 18.08 -16.81 -21.28
N ALA A 35 17.28 -17.23 -22.27
CA ALA A 35 17.80 -17.82 -23.49
C ALA A 35 18.70 -16.84 -24.27
N GLU A 36 18.29 -15.58 -24.40
CA GLU A 36 19.06 -14.55 -25.10
C GLU A 36 20.36 -14.22 -24.37
N SER A 37 20.30 -14.03 -23.04
CA SER A 37 21.47 -13.68 -22.24
C SER A 37 22.52 -14.81 -22.20
N ILE A 38 22.08 -16.07 -22.11
CA ILE A 38 22.97 -17.24 -22.18
C ILE A 38 23.65 -17.34 -23.54
N ASN A 39 22.90 -17.12 -24.63
CA ASN A 39 23.45 -17.16 -25.99
C ASN A 39 24.44 -16.01 -26.23
N ALA A 40 24.14 -14.80 -25.75
CA ALA A 40 25.03 -13.65 -25.84
C ALA A 40 26.33 -13.90 -25.06
N ASP A 41 26.24 -14.42 -23.83
CA ASP A 41 27.42 -14.75 -23.04
C ASP A 41 28.28 -15.79 -23.73
N LYS A 42 27.67 -16.88 -24.22
CA LYS A 42 28.40 -17.93 -24.94
C LYS A 42 29.18 -17.39 -26.15
N ALA A 43 28.62 -16.42 -26.88
CA ALA A 43 29.30 -15.79 -28.01
C ALA A 43 30.54 -14.98 -27.55
N ILE A 44 30.42 -14.24 -26.45
CA ILE A 44 31.52 -13.44 -25.87
C ILE A 44 32.58 -14.36 -25.26
N GLN A 45 32.20 -15.43 -24.56
CA GLN A 45 33.15 -16.42 -24.02
C GLN A 45 33.98 -17.07 -25.14
N GLY A 46 33.39 -17.28 -26.32
CA GLY A 46 34.08 -17.83 -27.50
C GLY A 46 35.12 -16.89 -28.14
N SER A 47 35.24 -15.63 -27.69
CA SER A 47 36.09 -14.62 -28.32
C SER A 47 37.57 -14.69 -27.95
N ASP A 48 37.99 -15.64 -27.10
CA ASP A 48 39.34 -15.69 -26.52
C ASP A 48 40.46 -15.71 -27.57
N SER A 49 40.23 -16.45 -28.65
CA SER A 49 41.19 -16.55 -29.77
C SER A 49 41.42 -15.22 -30.52
N TYR A 50 40.51 -14.26 -30.40
CA TYR A 50 40.59 -12.94 -31.06
C TYR A 50 40.95 -11.83 -30.08
N PHE A 51 40.50 -11.94 -28.82
CA PHE A 51 40.68 -10.96 -27.75
C PHE A 51 41.17 -11.65 -26.47
N GLY A 52 42.42 -12.13 -26.50
CA GLY A 52 43.07 -12.82 -25.38
C GLY A 52 43.77 -11.90 -24.38
N ASP A 53 43.66 -10.58 -24.56
CA ASP A 53 44.30 -9.61 -23.67
C ASP A 53 43.47 -9.36 -22.40
N ALA A 54 43.96 -8.44 -21.56
CA ALA A 54 43.29 -8.07 -20.32
C ALA A 54 41.89 -7.44 -20.56
N ALA A 55 41.72 -6.70 -21.67
CA ALA A 55 40.44 -6.09 -22.00
C ALA A 55 39.41 -7.15 -22.43
N GLY A 56 39.82 -8.11 -23.26
CA GLY A 56 38.98 -9.25 -23.64
C GLY A 56 38.60 -10.12 -22.44
N SER A 57 39.54 -10.34 -21.50
CA SER A 57 39.25 -11.04 -20.24
C SER A 57 38.24 -10.29 -19.36
N ALA A 58 38.37 -8.96 -19.26
CA ALA A 58 37.42 -8.13 -18.54
C ALA A 58 36.01 -8.16 -19.19
N ALA A 59 35.93 -8.11 -20.52
CA ALA A 59 34.68 -8.21 -21.26
C ALA A 59 33.96 -9.55 -21.00
N ARG A 60 34.69 -10.67 -20.99
CA ARG A 60 34.14 -12.00 -20.65
C ARG A 60 33.65 -12.09 -19.20
N THR A 61 34.37 -11.50 -18.25
CA THR A 61 33.93 -11.43 -16.85
C THR A 61 32.64 -10.60 -16.72
N MET A 62 32.58 -9.45 -17.39
CA MET A 62 31.37 -8.60 -17.40
C MET A 62 30.18 -9.31 -18.04
N SER A 63 30.40 -9.98 -19.17
CA SER A 63 29.38 -10.78 -19.86
C SER A 63 28.79 -11.87 -18.96
N ALA A 64 29.65 -12.62 -18.25
CA ALA A 64 29.20 -13.66 -17.33
C ALA A 64 28.37 -13.07 -16.17
N LYS A 65 28.76 -11.89 -15.67
CA LYS A 65 27.99 -11.15 -14.65
C LYS A 65 26.62 -10.74 -15.18
N LEU A 66 26.55 -10.05 -16.32
CA LEU A 66 25.30 -9.60 -16.93
C LEU A 66 24.34 -10.76 -17.22
N LYS A 67 24.87 -11.89 -17.69
CA LYS A 67 24.08 -13.10 -17.90
C LYS A 67 23.52 -13.65 -16.59
N ASN A 68 24.29 -13.66 -15.50
CA ASN A 68 23.77 -14.10 -14.19
C ASN A 68 22.65 -13.17 -13.70
N GLU A 69 22.81 -11.85 -13.85
CA GLU A 69 21.77 -10.87 -13.47
C GLU A 69 20.50 -11.03 -14.33
N ALA A 70 20.64 -11.26 -15.64
CA ALA A 70 19.52 -11.53 -16.53
C ALA A 70 18.79 -12.84 -16.17
N VAL A 71 19.53 -13.90 -15.84
CA VAL A 71 18.94 -15.17 -15.39
C VAL A 71 18.18 -15.00 -14.08
N THR A 72 18.76 -14.31 -13.09
CA THR A 72 18.03 -14.00 -11.84
C THR A 72 16.77 -13.17 -12.10
N THR A 73 16.79 -12.25 -13.06
CA THR A 73 15.58 -11.51 -13.45
C THR A 73 14.53 -12.44 -14.08
N GLY A 74 14.94 -13.43 -14.89
CA GLY A 74 14.06 -14.48 -15.41
C GLY A 74 13.41 -15.32 -14.31
N ASP A 75 14.20 -15.75 -13.32
CA ASP A 75 13.71 -16.48 -12.14
C ASP A 75 12.65 -15.69 -11.37
N VAL A 76 12.81 -14.36 -11.25
CA VAL A 76 11.83 -13.47 -10.61
C VAL A 76 10.52 -13.40 -11.39
N LEU A 77 10.57 -13.33 -12.72
CA LEU A 77 9.37 -13.31 -13.56
C LEU A 77 8.59 -14.64 -13.46
N ASP A 78 9.29 -15.77 -13.34
CA ASP A 78 8.67 -17.07 -13.05
C ASP A 78 8.07 -17.14 -11.63
N ALA A 79 8.73 -16.54 -10.63
CA ALA A 79 8.19 -16.44 -9.28
C ALA A 79 6.91 -15.57 -9.24
N ILE A 80 6.88 -14.46 -9.97
CA ILE A 80 5.69 -13.61 -10.18
C ILE A 80 4.54 -14.43 -10.77
N HIS A 81 4.79 -15.19 -11.83
CA HIS A 81 3.80 -16.08 -12.45
C HIS A 81 3.19 -17.04 -11.42
N LYS A 82 4.04 -17.75 -10.65
CA LYS A 82 3.59 -18.71 -9.64
C LYS A 82 2.79 -18.05 -8.52
N GLN A 83 3.17 -16.84 -8.12
CA GLN A 83 2.44 -16.08 -7.10
C GLN A 83 1.05 -15.67 -7.62
N ILE A 84 0.95 -15.18 -8.86
CA ILE A 84 -0.34 -14.85 -9.49
C ILE A 84 -1.25 -16.09 -9.56
N ASP A 85 -0.72 -17.24 -9.98
CA ASP A 85 -1.50 -18.48 -10.06
C ASP A 85 -1.99 -18.93 -8.67
N THR A 86 -1.15 -18.79 -7.64
CA THR A 86 -1.50 -19.12 -6.25
C THR A 86 -2.61 -18.19 -5.73
N THR A 87 -2.42 -16.87 -5.85
CA THR A 87 -3.38 -15.86 -5.40
C THR A 87 -4.70 -15.98 -6.14
N THR A 88 -4.69 -16.11 -7.48
CA THR A 88 -5.94 -16.23 -8.25
C THR A 88 -6.69 -17.52 -7.93
N THR A 89 -6.00 -18.60 -7.57
CA THR A 89 -6.64 -19.85 -7.12
C THR A 89 -7.32 -19.66 -5.76
N ALA A 90 -6.65 -18.99 -4.81
CA ALA A 90 -7.23 -18.67 -3.51
C ALA A 90 -8.44 -17.73 -3.66
N LEU A 91 -8.32 -16.65 -4.42
CA LEU A 91 -9.43 -15.73 -4.73
C LEU A 91 -10.62 -16.45 -5.35
N GLN A 92 -10.38 -17.39 -6.27
CA GLN A 92 -11.47 -18.17 -6.87
C GLN A 92 -12.19 -19.05 -5.84
N SER A 93 -11.48 -19.52 -4.81
CA SER A 93 -12.09 -20.25 -3.69
C SER A 93 -12.91 -19.31 -2.80
N ASP A 94 -12.35 -18.17 -2.42
CA ASP A 94 -13.01 -17.22 -1.52
C ASP A 94 -14.24 -16.58 -2.17
N ILE A 95 -14.17 -16.26 -3.47
CA ILE A 95 -15.32 -15.76 -4.24
C ILE A 95 -16.46 -16.79 -4.28
N LYS A 96 -16.15 -18.09 -4.35
CA LYS A 96 -17.18 -19.14 -4.28
C LYS A 96 -17.82 -19.20 -2.90
N SER A 97 -17.03 -19.05 -1.83
CA SER A 97 -17.54 -18.95 -0.45
C SER A 97 -18.44 -17.72 -0.29
N LEU A 98 -18.04 -16.58 -0.84
CA LEU A 98 -18.83 -15.35 -0.85
C LEU A 98 -20.14 -15.53 -1.62
N GLN A 99 -20.09 -16.15 -2.80
CA GLN A 99 -21.29 -16.47 -3.57
C GLN A 99 -22.24 -17.38 -2.77
N SER A 100 -21.73 -18.41 -2.11
CA SER A 100 -22.53 -19.29 -1.26
C SER A 100 -23.18 -18.53 -0.09
N ALA A 101 -22.46 -17.62 0.55
CA ALA A 101 -23.02 -16.81 1.64
C ALA A 101 -24.11 -15.84 1.14
N VAL A 102 -23.94 -15.29 -0.08
CA VAL A 102 -24.97 -14.48 -0.74
C VAL A 102 -26.21 -15.32 -1.07
N ASP A 103 -26.02 -16.54 -1.55
CA ASP A 103 -27.11 -17.46 -1.88
C ASP A 103 -27.86 -17.87 -0.60
N ASP A 104 -27.17 -18.15 0.52
CA ASP A 104 -27.79 -18.42 1.82
C ASP A 104 -28.69 -17.25 2.30
N VAL A 105 -28.29 -16.00 2.05
CA VAL A 105 -29.12 -14.81 2.37
C VAL A 105 -30.36 -14.78 1.49
N LYS A 106 -30.22 -15.03 0.19
CA LYS A 106 -31.32 -14.98 -0.79
C LYS A 106 -32.32 -16.13 -0.61
N ASP A 107 -31.82 -17.31 -0.27
CA ASP A 107 -32.61 -18.53 -0.08
C ASP A 107 -33.25 -18.62 1.32
N SER A 108 -32.92 -17.67 2.21
CA SER A 108 -33.51 -17.59 3.55
C SER A 108 -35.04 -17.46 3.49
N GLU A 109 -35.73 -18.25 4.30
CA GLU A 109 -37.20 -18.20 4.43
C GLU A 109 -37.72 -16.83 4.93
N TRP A 110 -36.83 -16.02 5.50
CA TRP A 110 -37.16 -14.76 6.15
C TRP A 110 -37.21 -13.53 5.22
N ASN A 111 -37.15 -13.72 3.90
CA ASN A 111 -37.20 -12.64 2.90
C ASN A 111 -36.14 -11.56 3.15
N LEU A 112 -34.87 -11.99 3.14
CA LEU A 112 -33.73 -11.16 3.52
C LEU A 112 -33.05 -10.52 2.30
N PHE A 113 -32.30 -9.44 2.57
CA PHE A 113 -31.38 -8.80 1.64
C PHE A 113 -30.10 -8.40 2.37
N TYR A 114 -29.04 -8.12 1.61
CA TYR A 114 -27.79 -7.62 2.16
C TYR A 114 -27.45 -6.24 1.59
N ASP A 115 -26.68 -5.48 2.36
CA ASP A 115 -26.06 -4.23 1.94
C ASP A 115 -24.76 -4.55 1.18
N ASP A 116 -24.66 -4.08 -0.07
CA ASP A 116 -23.57 -4.45 -0.99
C ASP A 116 -22.20 -3.90 -0.55
N ASP A 117 -22.20 -2.85 0.26
CA ASP A 117 -20.99 -2.15 0.68
C ASP A 117 -20.36 -2.76 1.93
N ASN A 118 -21.18 -3.31 2.83
CA ASN A 118 -20.74 -3.71 4.17
C ASN A 118 -21.20 -5.12 4.59
N GLY A 119 -22.00 -5.81 3.78
CA GLY A 119 -22.50 -7.16 4.07
C GLY A 119 -23.52 -7.26 5.20
N ASP A 120 -24.10 -6.15 5.66
CA ASP A 120 -25.19 -6.17 6.64
C ASP A 120 -26.43 -6.85 6.06
N VAL A 121 -26.96 -7.85 6.76
CA VAL A 121 -28.18 -8.56 6.36
C VAL A 121 -29.40 -8.01 7.10
N LYS A 122 -30.44 -7.69 6.34
CA LYS A 122 -31.71 -7.11 6.79
C LYS A 122 -32.88 -7.87 6.17
N SER A 123 -34.07 -7.64 6.70
CA SER A 123 -35.31 -8.25 6.21
C SER A 123 -36.17 -7.21 5.50
N TYR A 124 -36.80 -7.57 4.38
CA TYR A 124 -37.84 -6.75 3.77
C TYR A 124 -39.11 -6.72 4.64
N ASP A 125 -39.38 -7.79 5.37
CA ASP A 125 -40.52 -7.87 6.29
C ASP A 125 -40.22 -7.18 7.62
N SER A 126 -41.16 -6.37 8.10
CA SER A 126 -41.16 -5.84 9.47
C SER A 126 -41.39 -6.95 10.50
N ASN A 127 -41.08 -6.70 11.77
CA ASN A 127 -41.34 -7.68 12.84
C ASN A 127 -42.83 -8.02 12.96
N TRP A 128 -43.72 -7.07 12.69
CA TRP A 128 -45.16 -7.31 12.74
C TRP A 128 -45.62 -8.25 11.61
N GLU A 129 -45.19 -7.99 10.37
CA GLU A 129 -45.50 -8.85 9.22
C GLU A 129 -44.92 -10.26 9.40
N THR A 130 -43.72 -10.39 9.95
CA THR A 130 -43.13 -11.69 10.28
C THR A 130 -44.00 -12.46 11.28
N ILE A 131 -44.47 -11.82 12.34
CA ILE A 131 -45.34 -12.46 13.35
C ILE A 131 -46.67 -12.91 12.74
N GLU A 132 -47.27 -12.06 11.89
CA GLU A 132 -48.53 -12.38 11.21
C GLU A 132 -48.38 -13.57 10.26
N LYS A 133 -47.33 -13.60 9.43
CA LYS A 133 -47.01 -14.72 8.53
C LYS A 133 -46.76 -16.04 9.28
N HIS A 134 -46.37 -15.98 10.55
CA HIS A 134 -46.08 -17.13 11.40
C HIS A 134 -47.16 -17.38 12.47
N SER A 135 -48.44 -17.27 12.07
CA SER A 135 -49.60 -17.60 12.92
C SER A 135 -49.66 -16.83 14.24
N GLY A 136 -49.14 -15.61 14.28
CA GLY A 136 -49.11 -14.77 15.48
C GLY A 136 -48.04 -15.16 16.51
N ASN A 137 -47.08 -16.04 16.16
CA ASN A 137 -46.01 -16.44 17.09
C ASN A 137 -45.00 -15.29 17.28
N PRO A 138 -44.92 -14.65 18.46
CA PRO A 138 -44.01 -13.53 18.69
C PRO A 138 -42.52 -13.92 18.64
N LEU A 139 -42.19 -15.20 18.81
CA LEU A 139 -40.80 -15.68 18.72
C LEU A 139 -40.24 -15.65 17.29
N SER A 140 -41.10 -15.65 16.27
CA SER A 140 -40.68 -15.62 14.85
C SER A 140 -39.85 -14.38 14.51
N ALA A 141 -40.20 -13.20 15.06
CA ALA A 141 -39.41 -11.99 14.88
C ALA A 141 -38.01 -12.09 15.51
N ALA A 142 -37.89 -12.79 16.65
CA ALA A 142 -36.61 -13.03 17.29
C ALA A 142 -35.74 -14.02 16.48
N TRP A 143 -36.35 -15.10 15.96
CA TRP A 143 -35.65 -16.07 15.09
C TRP A 143 -35.16 -15.42 13.80
N LYS A 144 -35.99 -14.64 13.13
CA LYS A 144 -35.57 -13.81 11.98
C LYS A 144 -34.37 -12.94 12.31
N SER A 145 -34.45 -12.21 13.42
CA SER A 145 -33.38 -11.29 13.82
C SER A 145 -32.07 -12.04 14.11
N ALA A 146 -32.16 -13.22 14.73
CA ALA A 146 -31.00 -14.08 14.95
C ALA A 146 -30.41 -14.60 13.64
N GLU A 147 -31.25 -14.94 12.66
CA GLU A 147 -30.82 -15.39 11.35
C GLU A 147 -30.16 -14.27 10.54
N CYS A 148 -30.68 -13.04 10.57
CA CYS A 148 -30.01 -11.87 9.99
C CYS A 148 -28.60 -11.68 10.57
N LEU A 149 -28.45 -11.82 11.89
CA LEU A 149 -27.14 -11.71 12.55
C LEU A 149 -26.19 -12.83 12.11
N ARG A 150 -26.68 -14.07 12.07
CA ARG A 150 -25.88 -15.24 11.68
C ARG A 150 -25.42 -15.16 10.23
N LEU A 151 -26.35 -14.93 9.30
CA LEU A 151 -26.06 -14.83 7.87
C LEU A 151 -25.22 -13.59 7.55
N GLY A 152 -25.49 -12.46 8.22
CA GLY A 152 -24.68 -11.26 8.08
C GLY A 152 -23.23 -11.47 8.56
N ALA A 153 -23.02 -12.19 9.65
CA ALA A 153 -21.67 -12.55 10.10
C ALA A 153 -20.94 -13.43 9.08
N ASN A 154 -21.61 -14.45 8.54
CA ASN A 154 -21.04 -15.34 7.52
C ASN A 154 -20.69 -14.58 6.23
N LEU A 155 -21.60 -13.74 5.75
CA LEU A 155 -21.40 -12.94 4.53
C LEU A 155 -20.21 -11.98 4.69
N LYS A 156 -20.14 -11.26 5.81
CA LYS A 156 -19.02 -10.37 6.10
C LYS A 156 -17.69 -11.10 6.19
N GLN A 157 -17.67 -12.28 6.80
CA GLN A 157 -16.45 -13.09 6.89
C GLN A 157 -15.99 -13.53 5.49
N ALA A 158 -16.89 -14.08 4.67
CA ALA A 158 -16.54 -14.50 3.32
C ALA A 158 -16.11 -13.30 2.44
N TYR A 159 -16.73 -12.14 2.64
CA TYR A 159 -16.34 -10.92 1.94
C TYR A 159 -14.94 -10.46 2.36
N TRP A 160 -14.63 -10.54 3.65
CA TRP A 160 -13.31 -10.23 4.19
C TRP A 160 -12.23 -11.20 3.69
N ASP A 161 -12.53 -12.50 3.62
CA ASP A 161 -11.57 -13.51 3.14
C ASP A 161 -11.08 -13.14 1.72
N VAL A 162 -11.99 -12.71 0.83
CA VAL A 162 -11.61 -12.24 -0.51
C VAL A 162 -10.71 -11.01 -0.47
N GLN A 163 -11.06 -10.00 0.33
CA GLN A 163 -10.28 -8.76 0.45
C GLN A 163 -8.88 -9.03 1.02
N ALA A 164 -8.78 -9.91 2.02
CA ALA A 164 -7.52 -10.31 2.61
C ALA A 164 -6.64 -11.02 1.58
N THR A 165 -7.19 -11.99 0.84
CA THR A 165 -6.45 -12.73 -0.20
C THR A 165 -5.97 -11.82 -1.33
N ASP A 166 -6.79 -10.88 -1.78
CA ASP A 166 -6.45 -9.91 -2.83
C ASP A 166 -5.23 -9.07 -2.41
N LYS A 167 -5.28 -8.49 -1.22
CA LYS A 167 -4.25 -7.56 -0.74
C LYS A 167 -2.96 -8.25 -0.33
N ILE A 168 -3.06 -9.41 0.33
CA ILE A 168 -1.88 -10.23 0.63
C ILE A 168 -1.23 -10.68 -0.68
N GLY A 169 -2.02 -11.12 -1.66
CA GLY A 169 -1.52 -11.53 -2.96
C GLY A 169 -0.84 -10.41 -3.74
N ALA A 170 -1.42 -9.20 -3.76
CA ALA A 170 -0.82 -8.03 -4.38
C ALA A 170 0.54 -7.67 -3.74
N ARG A 171 0.65 -7.78 -2.41
CA ARG A 171 1.92 -7.55 -1.71
C ARG A 171 2.95 -8.63 -2.00
N ASP A 172 2.57 -9.90 -1.89
CA ASP A 172 3.51 -11.00 -2.13
C ASP A 172 4.05 -10.98 -3.57
N LEU A 173 3.22 -10.54 -4.52
CA LEU A 173 3.63 -10.23 -5.89
C LEU A 173 4.68 -9.10 -5.90
N ALA A 174 4.40 -7.98 -5.24
CA ALA A 174 5.34 -6.85 -5.16
C ALA A 174 6.68 -7.23 -4.50
N THR A 175 6.66 -8.08 -3.46
CA THR A 175 7.87 -8.59 -2.81
C THR A 175 8.74 -9.42 -3.76
N GLN A 176 8.18 -10.07 -4.79
CA GLN A 176 9.02 -10.76 -5.78
C GLN A 176 9.94 -9.79 -6.53
N LEU A 177 9.51 -8.54 -6.75
CA LEU A 177 10.31 -7.51 -7.42
C LEU A 177 11.57 -7.13 -6.61
N GLU A 178 11.61 -7.41 -5.31
CA GLU A 178 12.80 -7.22 -4.48
C GLU A 178 13.93 -8.18 -4.82
N HIS A 179 13.63 -9.31 -5.44
CA HIS A 179 14.62 -10.30 -5.83
C HIS A 179 15.29 -9.97 -7.17
N VAL A 180 14.84 -8.91 -7.85
CA VAL A 180 15.52 -8.36 -9.04
C VAL A 180 16.93 -7.93 -8.64
N PRO A 181 17.97 -8.16 -9.47
CA PRO A 181 19.33 -7.74 -9.15
C PRO A 181 19.43 -6.22 -8.93
N ASP A 182 20.22 -5.79 -7.94
CA ASP A 182 20.36 -4.37 -7.59
C ASP A 182 20.84 -3.50 -8.75
N ALA A 183 21.67 -4.06 -9.65
CA ALA A 183 22.09 -3.36 -10.86
C ALA A 183 20.91 -3.00 -11.78
N VAL A 184 19.92 -3.88 -11.90
CA VAL A 184 18.70 -3.65 -12.69
C VAL A 184 17.80 -2.63 -11.98
N LYS A 185 17.60 -2.78 -10.67
CA LYS A 185 16.82 -1.82 -9.86
C LYS A 185 17.37 -0.39 -9.97
N LEU A 186 18.68 -0.22 -9.84
CA LEU A 186 19.34 1.08 -9.95
C LEU A 186 19.16 1.72 -11.33
N VAL A 187 19.15 0.93 -12.40
CA VAL A 187 18.91 1.45 -13.76
C VAL A 187 17.46 1.90 -13.92
N LEU A 188 16.50 1.12 -13.41
CA LEU A 188 15.07 1.40 -13.55
C LEU A 188 14.60 2.56 -12.67
N ALA A 189 15.18 2.73 -11.48
CA ALA A 189 14.83 3.82 -10.56
C ALA A 189 15.18 5.24 -11.09
N GLY A 190 15.91 5.37 -12.19
CA GLY A 190 16.16 6.66 -12.82
C GLY A 190 16.92 7.63 -11.91
N ILE A 191 18.06 7.20 -11.37
CA ILE A 191 18.85 7.93 -10.36
C ILE A 191 19.09 9.40 -10.78
N PRO A 192 18.72 10.40 -9.94
CA PRO A 192 18.96 11.80 -10.21
C PRO A 192 20.45 12.11 -10.43
N GLU A 193 20.74 13.04 -11.36
CA GLU A 193 22.10 13.53 -11.57
C GLU A 193 22.59 14.41 -10.42
N ASP A 194 21.67 15.14 -9.77
CA ASP A 194 21.96 15.94 -8.59
C ASP A 194 22.38 15.05 -7.41
N ALA A 195 23.52 15.36 -6.81
CA ALA A 195 24.10 14.53 -5.76
C ALA A 195 23.24 14.47 -4.50
N ALA A 196 22.55 15.55 -4.12
CA ALA A 196 21.73 15.58 -2.93
C ALA A 196 20.42 14.81 -3.14
N LEU A 197 19.79 14.95 -4.31
CA LEU A 197 18.60 14.17 -4.66
C LEU A 197 18.94 12.68 -4.78
N ARG A 198 20.07 12.32 -5.40
CA ARG A 198 20.55 10.93 -5.39
C ARG A 198 20.74 10.38 -3.98
N ASP A 199 21.37 11.15 -3.10
CA ASP A 199 21.59 10.73 -1.71
C ASP A 199 20.27 10.56 -0.95
N ILE A 200 19.27 11.41 -1.20
CA ILE A 200 17.91 11.25 -0.66
C ILE A 200 17.30 9.96 -1.18
N LEU A 201 17.26 9.76 -2.50
CA LEU A 201 16.66 8.56 -3.13
C LEU A 201 17.26 7.27 -2.59
N LEU A 202 18.59 7.20 -2.43
CA LEU A 202 19.27 5.98 -1.98
C LEU A 202 19.25 5.79 -0.46
N SER A 203 19.05 6.85 0.33
CA SER A 203 19.12 6.77 1.80
C SER A 203 17.75 6.67 2.46
N TYR A 204 16.70 7.17 1.82
CA TYR A 204 15.33 7.08 2.28
C TYR A 204 14.65 5.90 1.58
N GLN A 205 15.10 4.68 1.90
CA GLN A 205 14.47 3.43 1.48
C GLN A 205 14.38 2.48 2.68
N VAL A 206 13.35 1.65 2.76
CA VAL A 206 13.16 0.69 3.87
C VAL A 206 13.34 -0.76 3.44
N ASP A 207 13.65 -1.63 4.41
CA ASP A 207 13.71 -3.06 4.16
C ASP A 207 12.30 -3.64 4.24
N THR A 208 11.72 -3.96 3.09
CA THR A 208 10.34 -4.43 2.92
C THR A 208 10.14 -5.90 3.33
N THR A 209 11.19 -6.61 3.76
CA THR A 209 11.20 -8.07 3.95
C THR A 209 10.45 -8.61 5.18
N LYS A 210 9.61 -7.83 5.88
CA LYS A 210 8.97 -8.30 7.14
C LYS A 210 7.49 -8.02 7.31
N SER A 211 6.87 -7.28 6.41
CA SER A 211 5.57 -6.68 6.72
C SER A 211 4.40 -7.58 6.34
N GLU A 212 4.15 -8.66 7.11
CA GLU A 212 2.87 -9.41 7.07
C GLU A 212 1.70 -8.42 7.20
N ILE A 213 0.72 -8.47 6.29
CA ILE A 213 -0.49 -7.63 6.41
C ILE A 213 -1.42 -8.34 7.37
N ILE A 214 -1.82 -7.62 8.39
CA ILE A 214 -2.72 -8.12 9.41
C ILE A 214 -3.82 -7.11 9.69
N VAL A 215 -4.91 -7.62 10.22
CA VAL A 215 -6.03 -6.79 10.64
C VAL A 215 -5.78 -6.31 12.07
N TRP A 216 -5.97 -5.01 12.26
CA TRP A 216 -5.96 -4.37 13.55
C TRP A 216 -7.25 -3.58 13.75
N PRO A 217 -7.78 -3.51 14.98
CA PRO A 217 -7.34 -4.21 16.18
C PRO A 217 -7.90 -5.64 16.25
N ASP A 218 -7.37 -6.45 17.18
CA ASP A 218 -8.02 -7.70 17.57
C ASP A 218 -9.43 -7.46 18.14
N SER A 219 -10.25 -8.50 18.20
CA SER A 219 -11.65 -8.40 18.65
C SER A 219 -11.83 -7.80 20.05
N THR A 220 -10.86 -7.95 20.95
CA THR A 220 -10.95 -7.41 22.31
C THR A 220 -10.74 -5.91 22.29
N LEU A 221 -9.66 -5.45 21.66
CA LEU A 221 -9.37 -4.03 21.52
C LEU A 221 -10.39 -3.32 20.61
N LEU A 222 -10.89 -3.99 19.58
CA LEU A 222 -11.98 -3.51 18.73
C LEU A 222 -13.22 -3.13 19.55
N ASN A 223 -13.64 -4.03 20.44
CA ASN A 223 -14.81 -3.80 21.29
C ASN A 223 -14.61 -2.62 22.23
N LEU A 224 -13.39 -2.43 22.77
CA LEU A 224 -13.06 -1.29 23.61
C LEU A 224 -13.10 0.04 22.83
N ILE A 225 -12.54 0.08 21.62
CA ILE A 225 -12.59 1.27 20.76
C ILE A 225 -14.03 1.59 20.36
N ARG A 226 -14.83 0.58 20.02
CA ARG A 226 -16.24 0.74 19.64
C ARG A 226 -17.15 1.27 20.74
N MET A 227 -16.74 1.21 22.00
CA MET A 227 -17.45 1.91 23.08
C MET A 227 -17.47 3.43 22.87
N TYR A 228 -16.49 3.98 22.14
CA TYR A 228 -16.33 5.42 21.89
C TYR A 228 -16.48 5.79 20.41
N LYS A 229 -16.13 4.88 19.48
CA LYS A 229 -16.33 5.01 18.03
C LYS A 229 -17.08 3.79 17.47
N PRO A 230 -18.42 3.74 17.59
CA PRO A 230 -19.23 2.55 17.31
C PRO A 230 -19.12 2.02 15.87
N ASP A 231 -18.79 2.90 14.94
CA ASP A 231 -18.64 2.66 13.51
C ASP A 231 -17.23 2.19 13.10
N MET A 232 -16.28 2.14 14.04
CA MET A 232 -14.90 1.70 13.75
C MET A 232 -14.90 0.31 13.12
N GLN A 233 -14.34 0.25 11.92
CA GLN A 233 -14.08 -0.99 11.21
C GLN A 233 -12.61 -1.36 11.40
N PRO A 234 -12.29 -2.66 11.54
CA PRO A 234 -10.90 -3.10 11.51
C PRO A 234 -10.22 -2.62 10.24
N VAL A 235 -9.00 -2.14 10.38
CA VAL A 235 -8.15 -1.66 9.30
C VAL A 235 -6.98 -2.59 9.14
N GLU A 236 -6.55 -2.77 7.90
CA GLU A 236 -5.34 -3.52 7.61
C GLU A 236 -4.12 -2.63 7.80
N MET A 237 -3.05 -3.25 8.26
CA MET A 237 -1.77 -2.62 8.44
C MET A 237 -0.66 -3.66 8.45
N THR A 238 0.58 -3.22 8.29
CA THR A 238 1.77 -4.04 8.46
C THR A 238 1.91 -4.51 9.92
N VAL A 239 2.66 -5.60 10.16
CA VAL A 239 3.00 -6.04 11.52
C VAL A 239 3.68 -4.96 12.33
N GLU A 240 4.54 -4.16 11.70
CA GLU A 240 5.24 -3.06 12.35
C GLU A 240 4.29 -1.90 12.72
N GLU A 241 3.36 -1.53 11.83
CA GLU A 241 2.29 -0.57 12.16
C GLU A 241 1.39 -1.10 13.28
N LYS A 242 1.03 -2.39 13.24
CA LYS A 242 0.24 -3.03 14.30
C LYS A 242 0.95 -2.99 15.64
N ALA A 243 2.24 -3.29 15.68
CA ALA A 243 3.02 -3.21 16.91
C ALA A 243 3.04 -1.78 17.47
N ALA A 244 3.23 -0.77 16.62
CA ALA A 244 3.19 0.64 17.02
C ALA A 244 1.78 1.06 17.50
N MET A 245 0.72 0.60 16.84
CA MET A 245 -0.67 0.88 17.23
C MET A 245 -1.07 0.16 18.51
N ASP A 246 -0.61 -1.06 18.73
CA ASP A 246 -0.81 -1.80 19.98
C ASP A 246 -0.10 -1.11 21.14
N GLU A 247 1.16 -0.70 20.98
CA GLU A 247 1.86 0.10 21.98
C GLU A 247 1.09 1.39 22.32
N LEU A 248 0.55 2.06 21.30
CA LEU A 248 -0.17 3.31 21.49
C LEU A 248 -1.55 3.13 22.15
N CYS A 249 -2.31 2.12 21.72
CA CYS A 249 -3.75 2.01 21.96
C CYS A 249 -4.15 0.82 22.84
N ASN A 250 -3.36 -0.24 22.89
CA ASN A 250 -3.76 -1.50 23.54
C ASN A 250 -3.38 -1.49 25.03
N PRO A 251 -4.36 -1.59 25.97
CA PRO A 251 -4.07 -1.61 27.40
C PRO A 251 -3.12 -2.72 27.84
N LEU A 252 -3.06 -3.84 27.12
CA LEU A 252 -2.15 -4.95 27.43
C LEU A 252 -0.68 -4.58 27.24
N TYR A 253 -0.40 -3.58 26.39
CA TYR A 253 0.93 -3.07 26.09
C TYR A 253 1.19 -1.72 26.78
N GLY A 254 0.30 -1.29 27.69
CA GLY A 254 0.38 0.00 28.38
C GLY A 254 -0.22 1.18 27.60
N GLY A 255 -0.82 0.92 26.43
CA GLY A 255 -1.50 1.90 25.61
C GLY A 255 -2.87 2.31 26.13
N ASN A 256 -3.46 3.33 25.51
CA ASN A 256 -4.80 3.83 25.84
C ASN A 256 -5.69 3.82 24.59
N PRO A 257 -6.84 3.12 24.58
CA PRO A 257 -7.73 3.07 23.42
C PRO A 257 -8.18 4.45 22.92
N MET A 258 -8.20 5.46 23.79
CA MET A 258 -8.53 6.84 23.40
C MET A 258 -7.46 7.48 22.50
N ASN A 259 -6.22 6.99 22.52
CA ASN A 259 -5.16 7.48 21.62
C ASN A 259 -5.48 7.17 20.16
N TYR A 260 -6.28 6.13 19.88
CA TYR A 260 -6.77 5.87 18.53
C TYR A 260 -7.59 7.05 17.99
N MET A 261 -8.40 7.69 18.83
CA MET A 261 -9.17 8.87 18.42
C MET A 261 -8.25 10.02 18.03
N LYS A 262 -7.24 10.31 18.85
CA LYS A 262 -6.25 11.34 18.55
C LYS A 262 -5.46 11.04 17.28
N PHE A 263 -5.06 9.78 17.09
CA PHE A 263 -4.36 9.33 15.91
C PHE A 263 -5.23 9.50 14.65
N ASN A 264 -6.49 9.08 14.72
CA ASN A 264 -7.46 9.24 13.64
C ASN A 264 -7.72 10.72 13.33
N ASP A 265 -7.90 11.57 14.34
CA ASP A 265 -8.09 13.01 14.17
C ASP A 265 -6.86 13.65 13.50
N ILE A 266 -5.64 13.26 13.89
CA ILE A 266 -4.40 13.73 13.27
C ILE A 266 -4.31 13.31 11.80
N LYS A 267 -4.75 12.09 11.47
CA LYS A 267 -4.81 11.60 10.10
C LYS A 267 -5.81 12.42 9.26
N ASP A 268 -7.03 12.56 9.75
CA ASP A 268 -8.10 13.32 9.08
C ASP A 268 -7.68 14.80 8.88
N GLU A 269 -7.05 15.42 9.89
CA GLU A 269 -6.51 16.79 9.82
C GLU A 269 -5.43 16.94 8.74
N ALA A 270 -4.56 15.94 8.58
CA ALA A 270 -3.50 15.96 7.59
C ALA A 270 -4.05 15.74 6.18
N GLU A 271 -4.99 14.79 6.00
CA GLU A 271 -5.70 14.58 4.75
C GLU A 271 -6.43 15.85 4.30
N GLU A 272 -7.16 16.50 5.21
CA GLU A 272 -7.82 17.77 4.91
C GLU A 272 -6.82 18.87 4.54
N PHE A 273 -5.72 18.99 5.26
CA PHE A 273 -4.68 20.00 4.97
C PHE A 273 -3.97 19.76 3.64
N GLY A 274 -3.69 18.49 3.30
CA GLY A 274 -3.10 18.09 2.03
C GLY A 274 -4.02 18.37 0.84
N ALA A 275 -5.32 18.10 1.01
CA ALA A 275 -6.35 18.31 -0.01
C ALA A 275 -6.75 19.79 -0.15
N ASN A 276 -6.68 20.59 0.92
CA ASN A 276 -7.17 21.97 0.97
C ASN A 276 -6.07 22.96 1.35
N ASN A 277 -5.10 23.17 0.46
CA ASN A 277 -4.07 24.19 0.62
C ASN A 277 -3.85 24.97 -0.69
N LYS A 278 -2.90 25.91 -0.66
CA LYS A 278 -2.62 26.77 -1.81
C LYS A 278 -2.10 26.01 -3.04
N TYR A 279 -1.50 24.83 -2.86
CA TYR A 279 -0.98 24.01 -3.96
C TYR A 279 -2.12 23.29 -4.66
N THR A 280 -3.00 22.62 -3.92
CA THR A 280 -4.16 21.91 -4.48
C THR A 280 -5.20 22.86 -5.08
N ALA A 281 -5.29 24.10 -4.57
CA ALA A 281 -6.09 25.15 -5.17
C ALA A 281 -5.62 25.51 -6.60
N VAL A 282 -4.34 25.32 -6.92
CA VAL A 282 -3.76 25.56 -8.25
C VAL A 282 -3.76 24.29 -9.09
N ASN A 283 -3.38 23.16 -8.49
CA ASN A 283 -3.33 21.86 -9.13
C ASN A 283 -3.95 20.82 -8.19
N PRO A 284 -5.22 20.43 -8.38
CA PRO A 284 -5.86 19.43 -7.52
C PRO A 284 -5.11 18.09 -7.45
N LYS A 285 -4.33 17.74 -8.48
CA LYS A 285 -3.50 16.53 -8.48
C LYS A 285 -2.30 16.62 -7.55
N SER A 286 -1.95 17.80 -7.02
CA SER A 286 -0.82 17.94 -6.10
C SER A 286 -1.05 17.24 -4.76
N SER A 287 -2.26 16.76 -4.47
CA SER A 287 -2.57 15.91 -3.30
C SER A 287 -2.01 14.50 -3.41
N ASP A 288 -1.61 14.09 -4.62
CA ASP A 288 -0.99 12.81 -4.91
C ASP A 288 0.43 13.07 -5.44
N ASP A 289 1.45 12.74 -4.65
CA ASP A 289 2.89 12.87 -4.98
C ASP A 289 3.43 14.29 -5.25
N GLY A 290 2.59 15.31 -5.15
CA GLY A 290 2.94 16.71 -5.38
C GLY A 290 3.14 17.53 -4.11
N HIS A 291 3.09 18.87 -4.23
CA HIS A 291 3.30 19.78 -3.08
C HIS A 291 2.25 19.66 -1.99
N GLY A 292 0.99 19.37 -2.36
CA GLY A 292 -0.07 19.13 -1.39
C GLY A 292 0.18 17.86 -0.58
N ASP A 293 0.72 16.84 -1.24
CA ASP A 293 1.10 15.58 -0.61
C ASP A 293 2.32 15.73 0.30
N ALA A 294 3.36 16.42 -0.16
CA ALA A 294 4.50 16.79 0.67
C ALA A 294 4.05 17.55 1.93
N ALA A 295 3.10 18.49 1.79
CA ALA A 295 2.53 19.19 2.93
C ALA A 295 1.73 18.26 3.87
N ARG A 296 0.97 17.29 3.33
CA ARG A 296 0.26 16.26 4.10
C ARG A 296 1.23 15.45 4.96
N HIS A 297 2.23 14.83 4.34
CA HIS A 297 3.21 13.96 5.03
C HIS A 297 4.02 14.71 6.09
N THR A 298 4.50 15.91 5.75
CA THR A 298 5.22 16.76 6.70
C THR A 298 4.35 17.19 7.88
N TYR A 299 3.09 17.60 7.64
CA TYR A 299 2.18 17.99 8.72
C TYR A 299 1.77 16.80 9.59
N TRP A 300 1.46 15.66 8.98
CA TRP A 300 1.11 14.43 9.68
C TRP A 300 2.21 14.01 10.65
N ASN A 301 3.46 13.96 10.19
CA ASN A 301 4.60 13.62 11.05
C ASN A 301 4.89 14.68 12.12
N ALA A 302 4.66 15.96 11.83
CA ALA A 302 4.80 17.02 12.82
C ALA A 302 3.75 16.88 13.95
N ARG A 303 2.50 16.58 13.61
CA ARG A 303 1.41 16.36 14.58
C ARG A 303 1.60 15.07 15.38
N MET A 304 1.96 13.97 14.73
CA MET A 304 2.31 12.73 15.44
C MET A 304 3.48 12.95 16.40
N THR A 305 4.48 13.75 16.01
CA THR A 305 5.61 14.08 16.88
C THR A 305 5.20 14.90 18.10
N GLN A 306 4.32 15.90 17.93
CA GLN A 306 3.78 16.67 19.05
C GLN A 306 2.97 15.82 20.03
N GLU A 307 2.19 14.85 19.53
CA GLU A 307 1.25 14.09 20.34
C GLU A 307 1.85 12.81 20.95
N PHE A 308 2.65 12.08 20.16
CA PHE A 308 3.14 10.74 20.50
C PHE A 308 4.67 10.66 20.58
N GLY A 309 5.38 11.74 20.25
CA GLY A 309 6.84 11.79 20.23
C GLY A 309 7.46 11.35 18.89
N ALA A 310 8.67 11.83 18.64
CA ALA A 310 9.36 11.64 17.36
C ALA A 310 9.72 10.17 17.06
N ASP A 311 10.06 9.39 18.08
CA ASP A 311 10.45 7.99 17.91
C ASP A 311 9.26 7.13 17.48
N TRP A 312 8.11 7.27 18.15
CA TRP A 312 6.88 6.59 17.77
C TRP A 312 6.41 7.03 16.37
N ALA A 313 6.42 8.34 16.09
CA ALA A 313 6.06 8.87 14.77
C ALA A 313 6.95 8.31 13.66
N LYS A 314 8.26 8.19 13.91
CA LYS A 314 9.19 7.57 12.97
C LYS A 314 8.88 6.10 12.77
N GLN A 315 8.68 5.33 13.84
CA GLN A 315 8.41 3.90 13.75
C GLN A 315 7.14 3.63 12.93
N TYR A 316 6.03 4.30 13.27
CA TYR A 316 4.77 4.13 12.57
C TYR A 316 4.87 4.58 11.10
N ALA A 317 5.37 5.80 10.83
CA ALA A 317 5.44 6.31 9.46
C ALA A 317 6.41 5.50 8.59
N THR A 318 7.54 5.03 9.14
CA THR A 318 8.47 4.17 8.37
C THR A 318 7.84 2.84 8.00
N ALA A 319 7.05 2.25 8.91
CA ALA A 319 6.29 1.04 8.63
C ALA A 319 5.17 1.27 7.61
N HIS A 320 4.51 2.44 7.68
CA HIS A 320 3.48 2.86 6.74
C HIS A 320 4.00 2.94 5.29
N GLU A 321 5.21 3.48 5.09
CA GLU A 321 5.80 3.57 3.74
C GLU A 321 6.37 2.23 3.24
N GLY A 322 6.66 1.29 4.15
CA GLY A 322 7.29 -0.01 3.86
C GLY A 322 6.37 -1.11 3.37
N VAL A 323 5.15 -0.76 2.94
CA VAL A 323 4.27 -1.69 2.24
C VAL A 323 4.91 -2.06 0.90
N GLY A 324 5.30 -3.33 0.74
CA GLY A 324 6.02 -3.81 -0.45
C GLY A 324 5.37 -3.36 -1.76
N GLY A 325 6.18 -2.86 -2.70
CA GLY A 325 5.74 -2.35 -4.00
C GLY A 325 5.68 -0.83 -4.12
N ASN A 326 5.97 -0.08 -3.05
CA ASN A 326 6.10 1.36 -3.16
C ASN A 326 7.28 1.73 -4.07
N GLY A 327 7.04 2.58 -5.07
CA GLY A 327 8.08 2.97 -5.99
C GLY A 327 9.17 3.79 -5.31
N PRO A 328 10.44 3.63 -5.70
CA PRO A 328 11.56 4.17 -4.92
C PRO A 328 11.50 5.69 -4.77
N GLN A 329 10.96 6.41 -5.75
CA GLN A 329 10.78 7.87 -5.70
C GLN A 329 9.67 8.27 -4.72
N ARG A 330 8.55 7.51 -4.67
CA ARG A 330 7.46 7.76 -3.72
C ARG A 330 7.92 7.45 -2.30
N GLU A 331 8.50 6.28 -2.07
CA GLU A 331 9.05 5.90 -0.77
C GLU A 331 10.09 6.93 -0.26
N ALA A 332 11.01 7.37 -1.12
CA ALA A 332 11.98 8.39 -0.75
C ALA A 332 11.33 9.75 -0.44
N MET A 333 10.33 10.15 -1.22
CA MET A 333 9.62 11.41 -1.03
C MET A 333 8.87 11.43 0.29
N ASP A 334 8.10 10.39 0.56
CA ASP A 334 7.30 10.27 1.77
C ASP A 334 8.19 10.19 3.01
N LEU A 335 9.20 9.30 3.02
CA LEU A 335 10.11 9.18 4.17
C LEU A 335 10.92 10.47 4.42
N LYS A 336 11.33 11.18 3.36
CA LYS A 336 12.03 12.48 3.48
C LYS A 336 11.11 13.54 4.07
N ASN A 337 9.88 13.64 3.56
CA ASN A 337 8.91 14.63 4.01
C ASN A 337 8.41 14.35 5.41
N ASN A 338 8.26 13.07 5.77
CA ASN A 338 8.01 12.59 7.13
C ASN A 338 9.13 13.03 8.08
N ASP A 339 10.40 12.92 7.67
CA ASP A 339 11.55 13.35 8.47
C ASP A 339 11.60 14.86 8.73
N VAL A 340 11.34 15.66 7.70
CA VAL A 340 11.18 17.12 7.84
C VAL A 340 10.03 17.43 8.81
N GLY A 341 8.92 16.71 8.71
CA GLY A 341 7.78 16.85 9.61
C GLY A 341 8.14 16.64 11.07
N ARG A 342 8.87 15.55 11.38
CA ARG A 342 9.33 15.28 12.75
C ARG A 342 10.24 16.38 13.29
N GLN A 343 11.14 16.91 12.46
CA GLN A 343 12.02 18.03 12.86
C GLN A 343 11.21 19.29 13.17
N ILE A 344 10.21 19.61 12.34
CA ILE A 344 9.30 20.74 12.57
C ILE A 344 8.50 20.52 13.86
N GLY A 345 7.96 19.32 14.09
CA GLY A 345 7.23 18.97 15.31
C GLY A 345 8.08 19.16 16.58
N LEU A 346 9.31 18.64 16.58
CA LEU A 346 10.26 18.80 17.69
C LEU A 346 10.61 20.26 17.97
N ALA A 347 10.83 21.05 16.93
CA ALA A 347 11.14 22.47 17.07
C ALA A 347 9.93 23.31 17.55
N ASN A 348 8.71 22.78 17.41
CA ASN A 348 7.47 23.50 17.63
C ASN A 348 6.49 22.74 18.55
N MET A 349 6.98 22.07 19.60
CA MET A 349 6.16 21.18 20.46
C MET A 349 4.88 21.81 21.03
N ASN A 350 4.86 23.14 21.25
CA ASN A 350 3.72 23.86 21.83
C ASN A 350 3.02 24.79 20.81
N ALA A 351 3.38 24.72 19.52
CA ALA A 351 2.77 25.55 18.50
C ALA A 351 1.32 25.12 18.24
N SER A 352 0.47 26.09 17.89
CA SER A 352 -0.89 25.80 17.46
C SER A 352 -0.89 25.02 16.13
N LYS A 353 -2.02 24.38 15.81
CA LYS A 353 -2.18 23.67 14.53
C LYS A 353 -1.95 24.59 13.34
N ASP A 354 -2.39 25.85 13.41
CA ASP A 354 -2.24 26.83 12.33
C ASP A 354 -0.81 27.34 12.17
N ASP A 355 -0.11 27.54 13.30
CA ASP A 355 1.31 27.88 13.28
C ASP A 355 2.14 26.73 12.69
N LEU A 356 1.77 25.49 13.02
CA LEU A 356 2.42 24.30 12.49
C LEU A 356 2.16 24.15 10.99
N LYS A 357 0.92 24.33 10.52
CA LYS A 357 0.59 24.38 9.09
C LYS A 357 1.40 25.46 8.36
N THR A 358 1.54 26.64 8.97
CA THR A 358 2.35 27.74 8.42
C THR A 358 3.83 27.35 8.30
N ALA A 359 4.40 26.72 9.33
CA ALA A 359 5.77 26.23 9.30
C ALA A 359 5.98 25.16 8.22
N VAL A 360 4.99 24.26 8.03
CA VAL A 360 5.02 23.25 6.97
C VAL A 360 5.00 23.88 5.59
N ILE A 361 4.09 24.83 5.32
CA ILE A 361 4.06 25.55 4.03
C ILE A 361 5.39 26.26 3.77
N ALA A 362 5.99 26.88 4.79
CA ALA A 362 7.28 27.54 4.66
C ALA A 362 8.40 26.55 4.30
N ALA A 363 8.41 25.34 4.89
CA ALA A 363 9.38 24.31 4.57
C ALA A 363 9.22 23.79 3.13
N VAL A 364 7.97 23.60 2.68
CA VAL A 364 7.67 23.22 1.29
C VAL A 364 8.07 24.32 0.31
N ASP A 365 7.74 25.59 0.57
CA ASP A 365 8.12 26.70 -0.32
C ASP A 365 9.63 26.92 -0.40
N LYS A 366 10.35 26.59 0.68
CA LYS A 366 11.81 26.76 0.77
C LYS A 366 12.59 25.65 0.08
N GLY A 367 11.95 24.51 -0.24
CA GLY A 367 12.62 23.34 -0.81
C GLY A 367 13.23 22.41 0.23
N ASP A 368 12.79 22.49 1.49
CA ASP A 368 13.26 21.56 2.53
C ASP A 368 12.63 20.15 2.34
N THR A 369 11.48 20.09 1.66
CA THR A 369 10.78 18.88 1.23
C THR A 369 11.09 18.51 -0.22
N VAL A 370 10.70 17.31 -0.64
CA VAL A 370 10.78 16.86 -2.04
C VAL A 370 9.40 16.50 -2.58
N VAL A 371 9.24 16.56 -3.89
CA VAL A 371 8.04 16.20 -4.65
C VAL A 371 8.43 15.35 -5.85
N ILE A 372 7.47 14.74 -6.53
CA ILE A 372 7.74 13.95 -7.74
C ILE A 372 7.39 14.76 -9.00
N HIS A 373 8.30 14.72 -9.97
CA HIS A 373 8.13 15.35 -11.28
C HIS A 373 8.71 14.46 -12.40
N SER A 374 8.22 14.64 -13.63
CA SER A 374 8.82 14.00 -14.81
C SER A 374 9.55 15.06 -15.66
N PRO A 375 10.90 15.14 -15.60
CA PRO A 375 11.65 16.24 -16.24
C PRO A 375 11.49 16.34 -17.77
N ASN A 376 11.02 15.29 -18.45
CA ASN A 376 10.85 15.25 -19.91
C ASN A 376 9.42 14.88 -20.35
N GLY A 377 8.42 15.18 -19.51
CA GLY A 377 7.00 14.83 -19.73
C GLY A 377 6.64 13.42 -19.29
N ASP A 378 5.36 13.06 -19.40
CA ASP A 378 4.74 11.86 -18.79
C ASP A 378 5.38 10.51 -19.17
N ASN A 379 6.19 10.47 -20.24
CA ASN A 379 6.86 9.24 -20.70
C ASN A 379 8.27 9.05 -20.13
N ALA A 380 8.79 10.00 -19.36
CA ALA A 380 10.09 9.89 -18.70
C ALA A 380 9.92 9.36 -17.27
N PRO A 381 10.87 8.55 -16.78
CA PRO A 381 10.80 8.01 -15.42
C PRO A 381 10.67 9.17 -14.44
N ALA A 382 9.73 9.01 -13.51
CA ALA A 382 9.50 9.98 -12.46
C ALA A 382 10.79 10.16 -11.63
N GLN A 383 11.06 11.40 -11.22
CA GLN A 383 12.20 11.73 -10.37
C GLN A 383 11.74 12.56 -9.17
N ILE A 384 12.43 12.39 -8.05
CA ILE A 384 12.30 13.32 -6.94
C ILE A 384 13.00 14.64 -7.26
N ALA A 385 12.39 15.75 -6.85
CA ALA A 385 13.01 17.07 -6.88
C ALA A 385 12.66 17.87 -5.63
N PHE A 386 13.51 18.85 -5.30
CA PHE A 386 13.19 19.82 -4.27
C PHE A 386 11.91 20.58 -4.64
N SER A 387 11.02 20.73 -3.67
CA SER A 387 9.70 21.32 -3.87
C SER A 387 9.74 22.76 -4.40
N ASN A 388 10.79 23.52 -4.14
CA ASN A 388 10.96 24.88 -4.68
C ASN A 388 11.49 24.93 -6.13
N ASN A 389 11.94 23.81 -6.68
CA ASN A 389 12.46 23.73 -8.05
C ASN A 389 11.40 23.25 -9.07
N VAL A 390 10.22 22.84 -8.60
CA VAL A 390 9.13 22.33 -9.44
C VAL A 390 7.92 23.28 -9.34
N PRO A 391 7.41 23.81 -10.46
CA PRO A 391 6.15 24.56 -10.46
C PRO A 391 5.01 23.71 -9.89
N TRP A 392 4.08 24.32 -9.15
CA TRP A 392 2.96 23.60 -8.52
C TRP A 392 2.03 22.90 -9.54
N THR A 393 2.10 23.29 -10.80
CA THR A 393 1.34 22.70 -11.92
C THR A 393 1.98 21.46 -12.52
N ASP A 394 3.25 21.19 -12.23
CA ASP A 394 4.11 20.28 -13.01
C ASP A 394 4.56 19.05 -12.21
N THR A 395 3.82 18.69 -11.16
CA THR A 395 4.02 17.45 -10.41
C THR A 395 3.32 16.27 -11.08
N THR A 396 3.86 15.07 -10.89
CA THR A 396 3.32 13.83 -11.45
C THR A 396 3.27 12.74 -10.40
N SER A 397 2.49 11.69 -10.67
CA SER A 397 2.41 10.49 -9.84
C SER A 397 3.02 9.31 -10.59
N PRO A 398 4.03 8.63 -10.03
CA PRO A 398 4.55 7.39 -10.62
C PRO A 398 3.49 6.29 -10.54
N GLU A 399 3.75 5.18 -11.25
CA GLU A 399 2.93 3.98 -11.17
C GLU A 399 2.75 3.53 -9.71
N GLN A 400 1.60 2.94 -9.40
CA GLN A 400 1.25 2.57 -8.03
C GLN A 400 2.13 1.45 -7.46
N VAL A 401 2.68 0.60 -8.33
CA VAL A 401 3.62 -0.47 -8.00
C VAL A 401 4.84 -0.30 -8.88
N ASP A 402 6.03 -0.26 -8.28
CA ASP A 402 7.30 -0.19 -9.01
C ASP A 402 8.36 -1.03 -8.27
N ILE A 403 9.54 -1.19 -8.86
CA ILE A 403 10.62 -2.03 -8.34
C ILE A 403 11.35 -1.27 -7.22
N PRO A 404 11.28 -1.74 -5.96
CA PRO A 404 11.85 -1.03 -4.82
C PRO A 404 13.39 -1.03 -4.88
N LEU A 405 14.03 0.01 -4.35
CA LEU A 405 15.48 0.03 -4.16
C LEU A 405 15.85 -0.61 -2.80
N PRO A 406 17.03 -1.24 -2.71
CA PRO A 406 17.49 -1.77 -1.42
C PRO A 406 17.76 -0.63 -0.42
N ALA A 407 17.40 -0.86 0.84
CA ALA A 407 17.82 0.00 1.94
C ALA A 407 19.35 0.13 1.99
N LYS A 408 19.84 1.35 2.25
CA LYS A 408 21.27 1.65 2.32
C LYS A 408 21.99 0.78 3.36
N GLY A 409 22.97 0.00 2.91
CA GLY A 409 23.84 -0.83 3.77
C GLY A 409 23.71 -2.34 3.62
N LYS A 410 23.06 -2.83 2.55
CA LYS A 410 23.15 -4.22 2.11
C LYS A 410 24.42 -4.48 1.28
#